data_AF-A0A6J2WAI9-F1
#
_entry.id   AF-A0A6J2WAI9-F1
#
_cell.length_a   1.000
_cell.length_b   1.000
_cell.length_c   1.000
_cell.angle_alpha   90.00
_cell.angle_beta   90.00
_cell.angle_gamma   90.00
#
_symmetry.space_group_name_H-M   'P 1'
#
loop_
_entity.id
_entity.type
_entity.pdbx_description
1 polymer ?
#
loop_
_entity_poly.entity_id
_entity_poly.type
_entity_poly.pdbx_seq_one_letter_code
_entity_poly.pdbx_strand_id
1 'polypeptide(L)'
;MTGSKSSQTTRNVVIACLALWSVISLIIIVVWATSPDLKGAHQCRSELEEQRREYEKARVTWENTQKVLEEQVNQGRENQSTLQNQIQLLNQHLTELNATLGECQQENVILRENITALENEIEAHIRTEANLTSEIALQKEQIECLQLNLTQTQHSLEACAARQSAAESLMTAAKKDTEACQSSKQFLQKQIQKCKSTQHDPPENSAPVSALGSALFLVIILSLNLFLTLLVC
;
A
#
# COMPACT_ATOMS: atom_id res chain seq x y z
N MET A 1 -44.99 -43.37 161.86
CA MET A 1 -45.46 -44.71 161.43
C MET A 1 -46.84 -44.48 160.83
N THR A 2 -47.17 -44.64 159.56
CA THR A 2 -46.74 -45.39 158.36
C THR A 2 -47.33 -44.57 157.17
N GLY A 3 -46.82 -44.45 155.95
CA GLY A 3 -46.01 -45.32 155.11
C GLY A 3 -46.58 -45.28 153.67
N SER A 4 -46.01 -44.39 152.84
CA SER A 4 -45.87 -44.40 151.37
C SER A 4 -46.83 -45.21 150.48
N LYS A 5 -47.53 -44.52 149.54
CA LYS A 5 -47.98 -45.09 148.23
C LYS A 5 -48.40 -44.06 147.15
N SER A 6 -47.94 -42.81 147.20
CA SER A 6 -48.31 -41.74 146.22
C SER A 6 -47.18 -41.34 145.25
N SER A 7 -46.04 -42.05 145.25
CA SER A 7 -44.82 -41.66 144.51
C SER A 7 -44.60 -42.41 143.18
N GLN A 8 -45.29 -43.53 142.93
CA GLN A 8 -45.10 -44.32 141.70
C GLN A 8 -45.91 -43.81 140.50
N THR A 9 -47.11 -43.27 140.70
CA THR A 9 -47.99 -42.78 139.61
C THR A 9 -47.48 -41.47 139.00
N THR A 10 -47.04 -40.52 139.83
CA THR A 10 -46.44 -39.26 139.35
C THR A 10 -45.12 -39.48 138.61
N ARG A 11 -44.30 -40.45 139.05
CA ARG A 11 -43.05 -40.80 138.36
C ARG A 11 -43.31 -41.44 136.98
N ASN A 12 -44.33 -42.30 136.87
CA ASN A 12 -44.73 -42.90 135.59
C ASN A 12 -45.36 -41.88 134.63
N VAL A 13 -46.14 -40.92 135.12
CA VAL A 13 -46.70 -39.83 134.28
C VAL A 13 -45.61 -38.89 133.79
N VAL A 14 -44.64 -38.54 134.64
CA VAL A 14 -43.50 -37.70 134.23
C VAL A 14 -42.61 -38.42 133.20
N ILE A 15 -42.37 -39.73 133.37
CA ILE A 15 -41.64 -40.54 132.39
C ILE A 15 -42.44 -40.66 131.07
N ALA A 16 -43.77 -40.83 131.13
CA ALA A 16 -44.62 -40.87 129.94
C ALA A 16 -44.65 -39.53 129.20
N CYS A 17 -44.74 -38.41 129.91
CA CYS A 17 -44.66 -37.08 129.30
C CYS A 17 -43.27 -36.81 128.70
N LEU A 18 -42.18 -37.20 129.37
CA LEU A 18 -40.82 -37.11 128.81
C LEU A 18 -40.62 -37.99 127.58
N ALA A 19 -41.19 -39.20 127.57
CA ALA A 19 -41.17 -40.07 126.41
C ALA A 19 -41.99 -39.47 125.25
N LEU A 20 -43.16 -38.90 125.53
CA LEU A 20 -43.99 -38.25 124.52
C LEU A 20 -43.31 -36.98 123.95
N TRP A 21 -42.67 -36.19 124.81
CA TRP A 21 -41.90 -35.00 124.43
C TRP A 21 -40.64 -35.35 123.62
N SER A 22 -40.00 -36.48 123.97
CA SER A 22 -38.87 -37.05 123.22
C SER A 22 -39.29 -37.49 121.82
N VAL A 23 -40.44 -38.18 121.69
CA VAL A 23 -40.96 -38.61 120.38
C VAL A 23 -41.36 -37.41 119.51
N ILE A 24 -42.00 -36.38 120.07
CA ILE A 24 -42.35 -35.17 119.32
C ILE A 24 -41.09 -34.40 118.90
N SER A 25 -40.10 -34.27 119.78
CA SER A 25 -38.81 -33.65 119.44
C SER A 25 -38.07 -34.43 118.36
N LEU A 26 -38.10 -35.76 118.42
CA LEU A 26 -37.51 -36.64 117.41
C LEU A 26 -38.17 -36.41 116.05
N ILE A 27 -39.50 -36.30 115.98
CA ILE A 27 -40.22 -36.05 114.74
C ILE A 27 -39.85 -34.67 114.16
N ILE A 28 -39.75 -33.63 115.00
CA ILE A 28 -39.36 -32.28 114.53
C ILE A 28 -37.92 -32.28 113.98
N ILE A 29 -36.99 -32.94 114.67
CA ILE A 29 -35.60 -33.08 114.19
C ILE A 29 -35.54 -33.87 112.88
N VAL A 30 -36.30 -34.97 112.76
CA VAL A 30 -36.34 -35.76 111.52
C VAL A 30 -36.96 -34.95 110.39
N VAL A 31 -38.04 -34.19 110.63
CA VAL A 31 -38.63 -33.34 109.58
C VAL A 31 -37.67 -32.22 109.17
N TRP A 32 -36.93 -31.60 110.08
CA TRP A 32 -35.92 -30.59 109.73
C TRP A 32 -34.66 -31.19 109.06
N ALA A 33 -34.20 -32.35 109.50
CA ALA A 33 -33.07 -33.06 108.90
C ALA A 33 -33.44 -33.71 107.55
N THR A 34 -34.74 -33.97 107.32
CA THR A 34 -35.28 -34.53 106.07
C THR A 34 -35.98 -33.46 105.22
N SER A 35 -36.01 -32.20 105.65
CA SER A 35 -36.48 -31.08 104.84
C SER A 35 -35.64 -31.05 103.55
N PRO A 36 -36.28 -31.03 102.36
CA PRO A 36 -35.61 -31.23 101.08
C PRO A 36 -34.77 -30.02 100.61
N ASP A 37 -34.43 -29.10 101.51
CA ASP A 37 -33.74 -27.85 101.18
C ASP A 37 -32.28 -28.09 100.72
N LEU A 38 -31.69 -29.21 101.14
CA LEU A 38 -30.36 -29.65 100.69
C LEU A 38 -30.38 -30.34 99.32
N LYS A 39 -31.52 -30.88 98.87
CA LYS A 39 -31.64 -31.51 97.53
C LYS A 39 -31.88 -30.46 96.44
N GLY A 40 -32.68 -29.43 96.72
CA GLY A 40 -32.90 -28.31 95.79
C GLY A 40 -31.64 -27.49 95.53
N ALA A 41 -30.80 -27.28 96.55
CA ALA A 41 -29.54 -26.53 96.42
C ALA A 41 -28.51 -27.22 95.51
N HIS A 42 -28.43 -28.55 95.54
CA HIS A 42 -27.51 -29.30 94.66
C HIS A 42 -27.99 -29.34 93.21
N GLN A 43 -29.31 -29.41 93.00
CA GLN A 43 -29.93 -29.37 91.67
C GLN A 43 -29.82 -27.97 91.02
N CYS A 44 -30.02 -26.92 91.81
CA CYS A 44 -29.80 -25.53 91.39
C CYS A 44 -28.33 -25.25 91.04
N ARG A 45 -27.37 -25.81 91.80
CA ARG A 45 -25.93 -25.68 91.46
C ARG A 45 -25.57 -26.37 90.16
N SER A 46 -26.05 -27.59 89.91
CA SER A 46 -25.78 -28.28 88.64
C SER A 46 -26.39 -27.57 87.44
N GLU A 47 -27.59 -26.98 87.60
CA GLU A 47 -28.26 -26.22 86.54
C GLU A 47 -27.54 -24.89 86.25
N LEU A 48 -27.06 -24.18 87.27
CA LEU A 48 -26.23 -22.98 87.08
C LEU A 48 -24.90 -23.29 86.37
N GLU A 49 -24.27 -24.42 86.70
CA GLU A 49 -23.04 -24.86 86.02
C GLU A 49 -23.32 -25.29 84.57
N GLU A 50 -24.45 -25.93 84.30
CA GLU A 50 -24.88 -26.27 82.94
C GLU A 50 -25.18 -25.03 82.12
N GLN A 51 -25.95 -24.07 82.65
CA GLN A 51 -26.20 -22.79 81.99
C GLN A 51 -24.89 -22.05 81.74
N ARG A 52 -23.97 -21.99 82.72
CA ARG A 52 -22.66 -21.38 82.52
C ARG A 52 -21.90 -22.04 81.37
N ARG A 53 -21.89 -23.38 81.32
CA ARG A 53 -21.26 -24.13 80.23
C ARG A 53 -21.90 -23.81 78.88
N GLU A 54 -23.22 -23.71 78.81
CA GLU A 54 -23.91 -23.33 77.57
C GLU A 54 -23.62 -21.88 77.17
N TYR A 55 -23.57 -20.94 78.12
CA TYR A 55 -23.14 -19.56 77.86
C TYR A 55 -21.68 -19.48 77.37
N GLU A 56 -20.76 -20.24 77.97
CA GLU A 56 -19.37 -20.28 77.53
C GLU A 56 -19.24 -20.89 76.13
N LYS A 57 -19.96 -21.98 75.83
CA LYS A 57 -20.02 -22.56 74.48
C LYS A 57 -20.60 -21.58 73.47
N ALA A 58 -21.70 -20.91 73.79
CA ALA A 58 -22.33 -19.90 72.93
C ALA A 58 -21.39 -18.71 72.70
N ARG A 59 -20.68 -18.26 73.75
CA ARG A 59 -19.70 -17.17 73.63
C ARG A 59 -18.53 -17.56 72.72
N VAL A 60 -17.95 -18.75 72.90
CA VAL A 60 -16.82 -19.22 72.09
C VAL A 60 -17.24 -19.44 70.63
N THR A 61 -18.42 -20.02 70.39
CA THR A 61 -18.95 -20.18 69.02
C THR A 61 -19.20 -18.83 68.37
N TRP A 62 -19.78 -17.87 69.10
CA TRP A 62 -19.97 -16.50 68.62
C TRP A 62 -18.64 -15.82 68.24
N GLU A 63 -17.64 -15.86 69.13
CA GLU A 63 -16.31 -15.29 68.86
C GLU A 63 -15.63 -15.94 67.63
N ASN A 64 -15.77 -17.26 67.47
CA ASN A 64 -15.24 -17.96 66.31
C ASN A 64 -15.98 -17.57 65.02
N THR A 65 -17.31 -17.51 65.04
CA THR A 65 -18.11 -17.07 63.88
C THR A 65 -17.78 -15.63 63.50
N GLN A 66 -17.59 -14.74 64.48
CA GLN A 66 -17.19 -13.37 64.23
C GLN A 66 -15.83 -13.30 63.52
N LYS A 67 -14.82 -14.04 63.99
CA LYS A 67 -13.51 -14.09 63.34
C LYS A 67 -13.57 -14.64 61.90
N VAL A 68 -14.35 -15.69 61.68
CA VAL A 68 -14.54 -16.26 60.33
C VAL A 68 -15.20 -15.24 59.40
N LEU A 69 -16.17 -14.48 59.90
CA LEU A 69 -16.83 -13.45 59.11
C LEU A 69 -15.89 -12.28 58.79
N GLU A 70 -15.10 -11.81 59.77
CA GLU A 70 -14.09 -10.77 59.57
C GLU A 70 -13.05 -11.20 58.54
N GLU A 71 -12.57 -12.44 58.60
CA GLU A 71 -11.65 -13.01 57.61
C GLU A 71 -12.27 -13.07 56.21
N GLN A 72 -13.52 -13.54 56.08
CA GLN A 72 -14.20 -13.56 54.78
C GLN A 72 -14.43 -12.17 54.20
N VAL A 73 -14.74 -11.17 55.04
CA VAL A 73 -14.88 -9.77 54.60
C VAL A 73 -13.53 -9.22 54.14
N ASN A 74 -12.45 -9.49 54.86
CA ASN A 74 -11.10 -9.05 54.48
C ASN A 74 -10.67 -9.69 53.16
N GLN A 75 -10.84 -11.01 53.00
CA GLN A 75 -10.57 -11.71 51.74
C GLN A 75 -11.41 -11.18 50.59
N GLY A 76 -12.71 -10.91 50.83
CA GLY A 76 -13.59 -10.27 49.85
C GLY A 76 -13.07 -8.90 49.41
N ARG A 77 -12.60 -8.09 50.35
CA ARG A 77 -12.02 -6.77 50.08
C ARG A 77 -10.71 -6.83 49.31
N GLU A 78 -9.82 -7.75 49.65
CA GLU A 78 -8.55 -7.98 48.95
C GLU A 78 -8.80 -8.41 47.50
N ASN A 79 -9.69 -9.38 47.30
CA ASN A 79 -10.10 -9.86 45.98
C ASN A 79 -10.73 -8.73 45.16
N GLN A 80 -11.61 -7.93 45.77
CA GLN A 80 -12.21 -6.78 45.11
C GLN A 80 -11.15 -5.76 44.70
N SER A 81 -10.18 -5.44 45.56
CA SER A 81 -9.09 -4.51 45.23
C SER A 81 -8.21 -5.04 44.10
N THR A 82 -7.93 -6.34 44.10
CA THR A 82 -7.13 -7.01 43.06
C THR A 82 -7.83 -6.94 41.71
N LEU A 83 -9.14 -7.24 41.68
CA LEU A 83 -9.96 -7.12 40.48
C LEU A 83 -10.03 -5.67 39.99
N GLN A 84 -10.19 -4.70 40.88
CA GLN A 84 -10.19 -3.27 40.51
C GLN A 84 -8.87 -2.85 39.87
N ASN A 85 -7.74 -3.28 40.43
CA ASN A 85 -6.42 -3.01 39.86
C ASN A 85 -6.25 -3.65 38.48
N GLN A 86 -6.70 -4.90 38.31
CA GLN A 86 -6.67 -5.57 37.01
C GLN A 86 -7.54 -4.85 35.96
N ILE A 87 -8.76 -4.43 36.35
CA ILE A 87 -9.65 -3.65 35.47
C ILE A 87 -8.99 -2.33 35.09
N GLN A 88 -8.35 -1.64 36.04
CA GLN A 88 -7.66 -0.38 35.76
C GLN A 88 -6.50 -0.59 34.79
N LEU A 89 -5.68 -1.61 35.00
CA LEU A 89 -4.57 -1.96 34.10
C LEU A 89 -5.08 -2.28 32.69
N LEU A 90 -6.15 -3.08 32.58
CA LEU A 90 -6.74 -3.43 31.30
C LEU A 90 -7.29 -2.20 30.57
N ASN A 91 -7.94 -1.29 31.30
CA ASN A 91 -8.43 -0.03 30.72
C ASN A 91 -7.29 0.87 30.23
N GLN A 92 -6.15 0.90 30.93
CA GLN A 92 -4.96 1.62 30.48
C GLN A 92 -4.43 1.03 29.17
N HIS A 93 -4.27 -0.29 29.10
CA HIS A 93 -3.86 -0.97 27.86
C HIS A 93 -4.84 -0.73 26.71
N LEU A 94 -6.15 -0.76 26.97
CA LEU A 94 -7.15 -0.44 25.94
C LEU A 94 -7.03 0.99 25.45
N THR A 95 -6.74 1.94 26.35
CA THR A 95 -6.56 3.35 25.99
C THR A 95 -5.33 3.54 25.12
N GLU A 96 -4.21 2.89 25.46
CA GLU A 96 -2.98 2.91 24.68
C GLU A 96 -3.14 2.23 23.32
N LEU A 97 -3.79 1.06 23.28
CA LEU A 97 -4.09 0.36 22.03
C LEU A 97 -5.02 1.17 21.12
N ASN A 98 -6.00 1.87 21.70
CA ASN A 98 -6.87 2.74 20.93
C ASN A 98 -6.11 3.94 20.34
N ALA A 99 -5.20 4.55 21.12
CA ALA A 99 -4.35 5.64 20.64
C ALA A 99 -3.44 5.18 19.48
N THR A 100 -2.72 4.06 19.66
CA THR A 100 -1.86 3.48 18.62
C THR A 100 -2.63 3.04 17.39
N LEU A 101 -3.85 2.51 17.54
CA LEU A 101 -4.74 2.21 16.42
C LEU A 101 -5.13 3.48 15.66
N GLY A 102 -5.45 4.56 16.38
CA GLY A 102 -5.76 5.86 15.79
C GLY A 102 -4.58 6.43 14.99
N GLU A 103 -3.37 6.35 15.53
CA GLU A 103 -2.13 6.75 14.83
C GLU A 103 -1.91 5.92 13.56
N CYS A 104 -2.05 4.60 13.64
CA CYS A 104 -1.91 3.71 12.49
C CYS A 104 -2.98 4.00 11.41
N GLN A 105 -4.21 4.31 11.80
CA GLN A 105 -5.26 4.70 10.85
C GLN A 105 -4.91 6.01 10.15
N GLN A 106 -4.41 7.00 10.89
CA GLN A 106 -3.99 8.28 10.32
C GLN A 106 -2.81 8.11 9.35
N GLU A 107 -1.82 7.30 9.71
CA GLU A 107 -0.70 6.97 8.83
C GLU A 107 -1.18 6.29 7.54
N ASN A 108 -2.14 5.36 7.65
CA ASN A 108 -2.75 4.73 6.48
C ASN A 108 -3.47 5.72 5.56
N VAL A 109 -4.13 6.75 6.10
CA VAL A 109 -4.75 7.81 5.29
C VAL A 109 -3.68 8.59 4.54
N ILE A 110 -2.62 9.03 5.24
CA ILE A 110 -1.50 9.77 4.64
C ILE A 110 -0.81 8.95 3.54
N LEU A 111 -0.57 7.65 3.79
CA LEU A 111 0.03 6.76 2.81
C LEU A 111 -0.85 6.60 1.56
N ARG A 112 -2.18 6.50 1.71
CA ARG A 112 -3.09 6.47 0.56
C ARG A 112 -3.03 7.76 -0.24
N GLU A 113 -3.04 8.91 0.43
CA GLU A 113 -2.93 10.22 -0.24
C GLU A 113 -1.61 10.33 -1.02
N ASN A 114 -0.50 9.90 -0.43
CA ASN A 114 0.81 9.86 -1.10
C ASN A 114 0.82 8.93 -2.32
N ILE A 115 0.21 7.75 -2.22
CA ILE A 115 0.08 6.81 -3.34
C ILE A 115 -0.71 7.46 -4.48
N THR A 116 -1.86 8.06 -4.18
CA THR A 116 -2.67 8.76 -5.19
C THR A 116 -1.92 9.94 -5.81
N ALA A 117 -1.14 10.69 -5.02
CA ALA A 117 -0.31 11.78 -5.55
C ALA A 117 0.77 11.24 -6.52
N LEU A 118 1.44 10.16 -6.16
CA LEU A 118 2.45 9.51 -7.01
C LEU A 118 1.83 8.93 -8.29
N GLU A 119 0.65 8.31 -8.21
CA GLU A 119 -0.07 7.81 -9.38
C GLU A 119 -0.40 8.94 -10.37
N ASN A 120 -0.86 10.09 -9.86
CA ASN A 120 -1.13 11.28 -10.67
C ASN A 120 0.13 11.85 -11.32
N GLU A 121 1.27 11.86 -10.61
CA GLU A 121 2.55 12.31 -11.14
C GLU A 121 3.06 11.38 -12.26
N ILE A 122 2.94 10.06 -12.07
CA ILE A 122 3.24 9.07 -13.10
C ILE A 122 2.37 9.30 -14.35
N GLU A 123 1.07 9.52 -14.18
CA GLU A 123 0.18 9.78 -15.32
C GLU A 123 0.56 11.07 -16.06
N ALA A 124 0.92 12.13 -15.32
CA ALA A 124 1.41 13.39 -15.91
C ALA A 124 2.72 13.18 -16.71
N HIS A 125 3.64 12.37 -16.20
CA HIS A 125 4.86 12.01 -16.90
C HIS A 125 4.58 11.21 -18.18
N ILE A 126 3.70 10.21 -18.14
CA ILE A 126 3.29 9.43 -19.31
C ILE A 126 2.71 10.34 -20.40
N ARG A 127 1.84 11.28 -20.03
CA ARG A 127 1.27 12.26 -20.98
C ARG A 127 2.36 13.14 -21.60
N THR A 128 3.31 13.59 -20.79
CA THR A 128 4.42 14.42 -21.26
C THR A 128 5.33 13.65 -22.21
N GLU A 129 5.67 12.40 -21.87
CA GLU A 129 6.47 11.51 -22.70
C GLU A 129 5.79 11.24 -24.05
N ALA A 130 4.48 10.96 -24.05
CA ALA A 130 3.71 10.79 -25.27
C ALA A 130 3.72 12.05 -26.16
N ASN A 131 3.56 13.23 -25.55
CA ASN A 131 3.60 14.50 -26.27
C ASN A 131 4.99 14.73 -26.91
N LEU A 132 6.06 14.58 -26.13
CA LEU A 132 7.43 14.72 -26.63
C LEU A 132 7.76 13.71 -27.71
N THR A 133 7.29 12.47 -27.58
CA THR A 133 7.47 11.41 -28.60
C THR A 133 6.81 11.82 -29.91
N SER A 134 5.62 12.40 -29.86
CA SER A 134 4.91 12.91 -31.05
C SER A 134 5.64 14.10 -31.69
N GLU A 135 6.19 15.00 -30.88
CA GLU A 135 6.96 16.15 -31.37
C GLU A 135 8.26 15.72 -32.05
N ILE A 136 8.97 14.75 -31.45
CA ILE A 136 10.18 14.17 -32.04
C ILE A 136 9.87 13.49 -33.38
N ALA A 137 8.76 12.75 -33.46
CA ALA A 137 8.30 12.13 -34.71
C ALA A 137 8.05 13.20 -35.81
N LEU A 138 7.35 14.28 -35.47
CA LEU A 138 7.08 15.38 -36.40
C LEU A 138 8.38 16.07 -36.85
N GLN A 139 9.29 16.36 -35.92
CA GLN A 139 10.57 16.97 -36.24
C GLN A 139 11.42 16.07 -37.16
N LYS A 140 11.40 14.76 -36.92
CA LYS A 140 12.08 13.79 -37.78
C LYS A 140 11.52 13.80 -39.20
N GLU A 141 10.20 13.81 -39.36
CA GLU A 141 9.54 13.90 -40.67
C GLU A 141 9.92 15.22 -41.38
N GLN A 142 9.94 16.34 -40.67
CA GLN A 142 10.38 17.62 -41.23
C GLN A 142 11.85 17.58 -41.70
N ILE A 143 12.74 16.96 -40.92
CA ILE A 143 14.14 16.78 -41.31
C ILE A 143 14.24 15.92 -42.57
N GLU A 144 13.49 14.82 -42.67
CA GLU A 144 13.47 13.95 -43.85
C GLU A 144 12.96 14.69 -45.09
N CYS A 145 11.89 15.49 -44.96
CA CYS A 145 11.40 16.34 -46.05
C CYS A 145 12.43 17.38 -46.50
N LEU A 146 13.11 18.03 -45.55
CA LEU A 146 14.15 19.02 -45.85
C LEU A 146 15.36 18.38 -46.53
N GLN A 147 15.77 17.18 -46.09
CA GLN A 147 16.84 16.42 -46.73
C GLN A 147 16.49 16.06 -48.17
N LEU A 148 15.28 15.55 -48.41
CA LEU A 148 14.82 15.22 -49.76
C LEU A 148 14.81 16.45 -50.67
N ASN A 149 14.30 17.58 -50.18
CA ASN A 149 14.29 18.84 -50.93
C ASN A 149 15.72 19.30 -51.24
N LEU A 150 16.63 19.25 -50.27
CA LEU A 150 18.03 19.60 -50.48
C LEU A 150 18.68 18.71 -51.55
N THR A 151 18.49 17.40 -51.49
CA THR A 151 19.01 16.47 -52.52
C THR A 151 18.41 16.76 -53.90
N GLN A 152 17.11 17.03 -53.99
CA GLN A 152 16.46 17.38 -55.24
C GLN A 152 17.00 18.70 -55.82
N THR A 153 17.18 19.73 -54.98
CA THR A 153 17.74 21.01 -55.41
C THR A 153 19.20 20.85 -55.86
N GLN A 154 20.00 20.03 -55.16
CA GLN A 154 21.35 19.71 -55.58
C GLN A 154 21.39 19.06 -56.97
N HIS A 155 20.59 18.02 -57.21
CA HIS A 155 20.52 17.39 -58.54
C HIS A 155 20.04 18.36 -59.63
N SER A 156 19.09 19.25 -59.30
CA SER A 156 18.62 20.27 -60.24
C SER A 156 19.72 21.26 -60.60
N LEU A 157 20.57 21.63 -59.64
CA LEU A 157 21.70 22.52 -59.83
C LEU A 157 22.79 21.86 -60.68
N GLU A 158 23.13 20.60 -60.40
CA GLU A 158 24.08 19.81 -61.19
C GLU A 158 23.60 19.68 -62.65
N ALA A 159 22.32 19.41 -62.87
CA ALA A 159 21.74 19.36 -64.21
C ALA A 159 21.76 20.73 -64.91
N CYS A 160 21.56 21.83 -64.18
CA CYS A 160 21.67 23.18 -64.72
C CYS A 160 23.11 23.51 -65.14
N ALA A 161 24.09 23.21 -64.29
CA ALA A 161 25.51 23.40 -64.56
C ALA A 161 25.98 22.59 -65.78
N ALA A 162 25.53 21.33 -65.91
CA ALA A 162 25.80 20.50 -67.08
C ALA A 162 25.22 21.09 -68.37
N ARG A 163 23.98 21.60 -68.34
CA ARG A 163 23.36 22.29 -69.48
C ARG A 163 24.11 23.56 -69.86
N GLN A 164 24.56 24.34 -68.87
CA GLN A 164 25.37 25.52 -69.12
C GLN A 164 26.68 25.16 -69.84
N SER A 165 27.42 24.17 -69.34
CA SER A 165 28.65 23.69 -69.99
C SER A 165 28.41 23.17 -71.41
N ALA A 166 27.31 22.46 -71.65
CA ALA A 166 26.91 22.02 -72.98
C ALA A 166 26.59 23.22 -73.91
N ALA A 167 25.88 24.23 -73.42
CA ALA A 167 25.58 25.45 -74.17
C ALA A 167 26.85 26.24 -74.53
N GLU A 168 27.80 26.36 -73.60
CA GLU A 168 29.12 26.96 -73.85
C GLU A 168 29.89 26.18 -74.93
N SER A 169 29.86 24.84 -74.87
CA SER A 169 30.47 23.98 -75.89
C SER A 169 29.83 24.17 -77.27
N LEU A 170 28.49 24.24 -77.34
CA LEU A 170 27.77 24.51 -78.59
C LEU A 170 28.07 25.92 -79.13
N MET A 171 28.17 26.93 -78.26
CA MET A 171 28.54 28.29 -78.65
C MET A 171 29.94 28.33 -79.25
N THR A 172 30.91 27.64 -78.63
CA THR A 172 32.28 27.57 -79.18
C THR A 172 32.33 26.82 -80.51
N ALA A 173 31.56 25.75 -80.68
CA ALA A 173 31.43 25.03 -81.95
C ALA A 173 30.79 25.91 -83.03
N ALA A 174 29.66 26.56 -82.75
CA ALA A 174 28.99 27.46 -83.68
C ALA A 174 29.89 28.64 -84.10
N LYS A 175 30.69 29.18 -83.17
CA LYS A 175 31.70 30.21 -83.48
C LYS A 175 32.75 29.68 -84.47
N LYS A 176 33.31 28.49 -84.22
CA LYS A 176 34.26 27.84 -85.13
C LYS A 176 33.67 27.58 -86.51
N ASP A 177 32.42 27.09 -86.57
CA ASP A 177 31.72 26.85 -87.84
C ASP A 177 31.49 28.16 -88.61
N THR A 178 31.15 29.24 -87.89
CA THR A 178 30.98 30.57 -88.48
C THR A 178 32.31 31.08 -89.06
N GLU A 179 33.42 30.93 -88.33
CA GLU A 179 34.77 31.28 -88.80
C GLU A 179 35.17 30.44 -90.03
N ALA A 180 34.89 29.13 -90.02
CA ALA A 180 35.15 28.23 -91.14
C ALA A 180 34.33 28.62 -92.39
N CYS A 181 33.05 28.94 -92.22
CA CYS A 181 32.16 29.41 -93.28
C CYS A 181 32.66 30.75 -93.87
N GLN A 182 33.09 31.70 -93.03
CA GLN A 182 33.67 32.97 -93.48
C GLN A 182 34.95 32.74 -94.30
N SER A 183 35.84 31.86 -93.84
CA SER A 183 37.07 31.50 -94.58
C SER A 183 36.74 30.87 -95.95
N SER A 184 35.79 29.93 -95.99
CA SER A 184 35.31 29.31 -97.23
C SER A 184 34.69 30.34 -98.19
N LYS A 185 33.88 31.27 -97.69
CA LYS A 185 33.34 32.39 -98.48
C LYS A 185 34.45 33.24 -99.09
N GLN A 186 35.48 33.60 -98.31
CA GLN A 186 36.64 34.34 -98.83
C GLN A 186 37.40 33.55 -99.89
N PHE A 187 37.56 32.23 -99.70
CA PHE A 187 38.18 31.35 -100.69
C PHE A 187 37.38 31.29 -101.99
N LEU A 188 36.07 31.11 -101.92
CA LEU A 188 35.18 31.13 -103.09
C LEU A 188 35.19 32.48 -103.80
N GLN A 189 35.18 33.60 -103.07
CA GLN A 189 35.33 34.93 -103.67
C GLN A 189 36.65 35.06 -104.44
N LYS A 190 37.76 34.57 -103.89
CA LYS A 190 39.06 34.54 -104.59
C LYS A 190 39.00 33.67 -105.85
N GLN A 191 38.33 32.51 -105.81
CA GLN A 191 38.16 31.67 -107.00
C GLN A 191 37.31 32.35 -108.07
N ILE A 192 36.18 32.96 -107.71
CA ILE A 192 35.31 33.69 -108.65
C ILE A 192 36.07 34.87 -109.28
N GLN A 193 36.89 35.59 -108.50
CA GLN A 193 37.71 36.67 -109.03
C GLN A 193 38.77 36.14 -110.02
N LYS A 194 39.38 34.98 -109.74
CA LYS A 194 40.26 34.29 -110.70
C LYS A 194 39.52 33.86 -111.97
N CYS A 195 38.30 33.33 -111.87
CA CYS A 195 37.49 32.98 -113.04
C CYS A 195 37.05 34.21 -113.85
N LYS A 196 36.75 35.34 -113.19
CA LYS A 196 36.48 36.62 -113.89
C LYS A 196 37.70 37.18 -114.62
N SER A 197 38.93 36.86 -114.18
CA SER A 197 40.16 37.22 -114.89
C SER A 197 40.49 36.30 -116.08
N THR A 198 39.71 35.23 -116.27
CA THR A 198 39.92 34.24 -117.34
C THR A 198 38.67 34.13 -118.22
N GLN A 199 38.32 35.23 -118.91
CA GLN A 199 37.42 35.20 -120.06
C GLN A 199 38.14 35.77 -121.29
N HIS A 200 38.80 34.89 -122.05
CA HIS A 200 38.84 34.95 -123.51
C HIS A 200 39.06 33.53 -124.08
N ASP A 201 38.02 33.06 -124.78
CA ASP A 201 37.85 32.00 -125.80
C ASP A 201 37.91 30.46 -125.53
N PRO A 202 37.04 29.68 -126.23
CA PRO A 202 36.73 28.25 -126.02
C PRO A 202 37.52 27.34 -127.02
N PRO A 203 37.29 26.01 -127.25
CA PRO A 203 36.21 25.07 -126.84
C PRO A 203 36.63 23.60 -126.48
N GLU A 204 35.61 22.74 -126.30
CA GLU A 204 35.49 21.32 -126.73
C GLU A 204 35.81 20.10 -125.84
N ASN A 205 34.75 19.30 -125.63
CA ASN A 205 34.60 17.83 -125.59
C ASN A 205 35.57 16.94 -124.76
N SER A 206 35.03 16.27 -123.73
CA SER A 206 34.86 14.79 -123.67
C SER A 206 34.38 14.31 -122.29
N ALA A 207 33.35 13.46 -122.28
CA ALA A 207 32.97 12.59 -121.16
C ALA A 207 34.03 11.48 -120.96
N PRO A 208 33.98 10.53 -119.98
CA PRO A 208 32.88 10.19 -119.04
C PRO A 208 33.34 9.78 -117.60
N VAL A 209 32.38 9.28 -116.80
CA VAL A 209 32.48 8.11 -115.86
C VAL A 209 32.15 8.37 -114.37
N SER A 210 31.02 7.75 -113.97
CA SER A 210 30.61 7.10 -112.70
C SER A 210 30.80 7.75 -111.33
N ALA A 211 29.68 7.81 -110.59
CA ALA A 211 29.65 7.43 -109.17
C ALA A 211 28.24 6.95 -108.78
N LEU A 212 27.99 5.66 -108.97
CA LEU A 212 26.90 4.94 -108.32
C LEU A 212 27.38 4.63 -106.89
N GLY A 213 26.69 5.14 -105.86
CA GLY A 213 26.93 4.68 -104.49
C GLY A 213 26.84 5.74 -103.40
N SER A 214 25.65 6.26 -103.12
CA SER A 214 25.40 6.91 -101.81
C SER A 214 23.93 6.93 -101.36
N ALA A 215 23.11 6.03 -101.89
CA ALA A 215 21.72 5.87 -101.43
C ALA A 215 21.58 4.85 -100.29
N LEU A 216 22.53 3.92 -100.13
CA LEU A 216 22.48 2.87 -99.11
C LEU A 216 22.94 3.32 -97.71
N PHE A 217 23.76 4.37 -97.59
CA PHE A 217 24.23 4.87 -96.29
C PHE A 217 23.18 5.68 -95.53
N LEU A 218 22.29 6.39 -96.24
CA LEU A 218 21.21 7.17 -95.61
C LEU A 218 20.13 6.27 -94.98
N VAL A 219 19.85 5.10 -95.56
CA VAL A 219 18.86 4.16 -95.03
C VAL A 219 19.35 3.46 -93.76
N ILE A 220 20.65 3.14 -93.68
CA ILE A 220 21.24 2.51 -92.49
C ILE A 220 21.28 3.50 -91.31
N ILE A 221 21.65 4.77 -91.54
CA ILE A 221 21.72 5.78 -90.48
C ILE A 221 20.33 6.16 -89.93
N LEU A 222 19.30 6.18 -90.78
CA LEU A 222 17.91 6.40 -90.33
C LEU A 222 17.35 5.21 -89.52
N SER A 223 17.72 3.97 -89.87
CA SER A 223 17.29 2.77 -89.13
C SER A 223 17.94 2.62 -87.74
N LEU A 224 19.21 3.01 -87.58
CA LEU A 224 19.89 2.95 -86.27
C LEU A 224 19.36 4.02 -85.30
N ASN A 225 19.02 5.22 -85.78
CA ASN A 225 18.43 6.27 -84.93
C ASN A 225 17.00 5.93 -84.46
N LEU A 226 16.24 5.17 -85.26
CA LEU A 226 14.91 4.69 -84.86
C LEU A 226 15.00 3.55 -83.82
N PHE A 227 16.01 2.67 -83.91
CA PHE A 227 16.23 1.61 -82.94
C PHE A 227 16.76 2.12 -81.59
N LEU A 228 17.59 3.17 -81.58
CA LEU A 228 18.14 3.73 -80.34
C LEU A 228 17.10 4.52 -79.53
N THR A 229 16.12 5.11 -80.20
CA THR A 229 15.03 5.86 -79.54
C THR A 229 13.96 4.94 -78.92
N LEU A 230 13.80 3.72 -79.43
CA LEU A 230 12.91 2.69 -78.87
C LEU A 230 13.49 1.91 -77.69
N LEU A 231 14.81 2.00 -77.44
CA LEU A 231 15.49 1.29 -76.36
C LEU A 231 15.70 2.16 -75.09
N VAL A 232 15.33 3.45 -75.14
CA VAL A 232 15.53 4.46 -74.09
C VAL A 232 14.19 4.98 -73.50
N CYS A 233 13.07 4.40 -73.94
CA CYS A 233 11.79 4.42 -73.19
C CYS A 233 11.58 3.07 -72.53
#